data_AF-A0AA50E026-F1
#
_entry.id   AF-A0AA50E026-F1
#
_cell.length_a   1.000
_cell.length_b   1.000
_cell.length_c   1.000
_cell.angle_alpha   90.00
_cell.angle_beta   90.00
_cell.angle_gamma   90.00
#
_symmetry.space_group_name_H-M   'P 1'
#
loop_
_entity.id
_entity.type
_entity.pdbx_description
1 polymer ?
#
loop_
_entity_poly.entity_id
_entity_poly.type
_entity_poly.pdbx_seq_one_letter_code
_entity_poly.pdbx_strand_id
1 'polypeptide(L)' 'MREGAGEIHIDPQDNRVLVQIRQGGNLRMLLEPLPRELGPKLVARVKTMAHLDTSQTNIPQKRPHPQKL' A
#
# COMPACT_ATOMS: atom_id res chain seq x y z
N MET A 1 3.42 13.33 16.99
CA MET A 1 4.13 13.71 15.75
C MET A 1 3.39 13.10 14.58
N ARG A 2 2.56 13.87 13.88
CA ARG A 2 1.98 13.43 12.59
C ARG A 2 2.85 14.07 11.53
N GLU A 3 3.87 13.36 11.08
CA GLU A 3 4.48 13.71 9.80
C GLU A 3 3.33 13.67 8.77
N GLY A 4 3.15 14.75 8.01
CA GLY A 4 2.08 14.91 7.02
C GLY A 4 2.29 13.95 5.84
N ALA A 5 2.15 12.66 6.11
CA ALA A 5 2.22 11.59 5.14
C ALA A 5 1.00 11.67 4.24
N GLY A 6 1.16 12.25 3.05
CA GLY A 6 0.08 12.29 2.07
C GLY A 6 -0.22 10.91 1.48
N GLU A 7 0.82 10.07 1.37
CA GLU A 7 0.75 8.77 0.69
C GLU A 7 1.70 7.77 1.33
N ILE A 8 1.27 6.52 1.42
CA ILE A 8 2.12 5.35 1.74
C ILE A 8 2.21 4.49 0.49
N HIS A 9 3.44 4.15 0.10
CA HIS A 9 3.76 3.31 -1.05
C HIS A 9 4.24 1.95 -0.54
N ILE A 10 3.60 0.87 -0.99
CA ILE A 10 4.02 -0.52 -0.73
C ILE A 10 4.41 -1.10 -2.09
N ASP A 11 5.72 -1.26 -2.31
CA ASP A 11 6.30 -1.56 -3.62
C ASP A 11 7.04 -2.91 -3.61
N PRO A 12 6.45 -3.97 -4.21
CA PRO A 12 7.11 -5.26 -4.38
C PRO A 12 8.25 -5.16 -5.40
N GLN A 13 9.45 -5.55 -4.98
CA GLN A 13 10.64 -5.68 -5.82
C GLN A 13 10.98 -7.17 -6.01
N ASP A 14 11.98 -7.47 -6.83
CA ASP A 14 12.36 -8.85 -7.16
C ASP A 14 12.57 -9.73 -5.93
N ASN A 15 13.27 -9.23 -4.90
CA ASN A 15 13.66 -10.00 -3.71
C ASN A 15 13.19 -9.40 -2.36
N ARG A 16 12.45 -8.29 -2.38
CA ARG A 16 12.04 -7.57 -1.16
C ARG A 16 10.78 -6.74 -1.38
N VAL A 17 10.21 -6.19 -0.31
CA VAL A 17 9.15 -5.18 -0.39
C VAL A 17 9.67 -3.88 0.22
N LEU A 18 9.54 -2.78 -0.51
CA LEU A 18 9.84 -1.45 -0.02
C LEU A 18 8.57 -0.81 0.53
N VAL A 19 8.67 -0.18 1.69
CA VAL A 19 7.59 0.64 2.25
C VAL A 19 8.10 2.07 2.38
N GLN A 20 7.48 2.98 1.64
CA GLN A 20 7.90 4.37 1.55
C GLN A 20 6.73 5.30 1.87
N ILE A 21 7.07 6.52 2.28
CA ILE A 21 6.11 7.58 2.60
C ILE A 21 6.43 8.81 1.76
N ARG A 22 5.40 9.44 1.19
CA ARG A 22 5.58 10.73 0.51
C ARG A 22 5.38 11.87 1.50
N GLN A 23 6.43 12.65 1.71
CA GLN A 23 6.43 13.82 2.58
C GLN A 23 7.17 14.96 1.89
N GLY A 24 6.53 16.13 1.77
CA GLY A 24 7.14 17.29 1.12
C GLY A 24 7.59 17.03 -0.33
N GLY A 25 6.87 16.19 -1.08
CA GLY A 25 7.17 15.84 -2.47
C GLY A 25 8.15 14.67 -2.65
N ASN A 26 8.93 14.32 -1.62
CA ASN A 26 9.94 13.28 -1.69
C ASN A 26 9.45 11.95 -1.11
N LEU A 27 9.92 10.83 -1.69
CA LEU A 27 9.72 9.49 -1.13
C LEU A 27 10.84 9.19 -0.13
N ARG A 28 10.45 8.77 1.08
CA ARG A 28 11.36 8.34 2.13
C ARG A 28 11.04 6.91 2.54
N MET A 29 12.07 6.10 2.73
CA MET A 29 11.91 4.75 3.28
C MET A 29 11.39 4.85 4.73
N LEU A 30 10.28 4.16 5.01
CA LEU A 30 9.64 4.16 6.33
C LEU A 30 10.18 3.04 7.22
N LEU A 31 10.49 1.89 6.63
CA LEU A 31 10.92 0.66 7.28
C LEU A 31 12.11 0.09 6.50
N GLU A 32 12.95 -0.72 7.14
CA GLU A 32 13.90 -1.55 6.41
C GLU A 32 13.17 -2.46 5.38
N PRO A 33 13.80 -2.80 4.24
CA PRO A 33 13.17 -3.64 3.23
C PRO A 33 12.67 -4.96 3.81
N LEU A 34 11.40 -5.27 3.57
CA LEU A 34 10.76 -6.46 4.09
C LEU A 34 11.01 -7.67 3.18
N PRO A 35 10.96 -8.91 3.71
CA PRO A 35 11.00 -10.11 2.89
C PRO A 35 9.89 -10.12 1.82
N ARG A 36 10.23 -10.54 0.59
CA ARG A 36 9.31 -10.61 -0.56
C ARG A 36 8.01 -11.36 -0.26
N GLU A 37 8.11 -12.44 0.49
CA GLU A 37 7.01 -13.31 0.90
C GLU A 37 5.94 -12.61 1.75
N LEU A 38 6.23 -11.44 2.32
CA LEU A 38 5.23 -10.61 2.98
C LEU A 38 4.37 -9.80 1.99
N GLY A 39 4.81 -9.60 0.74
CA GLY A 39 4.09 -8.80 -0.25
C GLY A 39 2.61 -9.19 -0.41
N PRO A 40 2.29 -10.46 -0.71
CA PRO A 40 0.90 -10.91 -0.81
C PRO A 40 0.08 -10.71 0.48
N LYS A 41 0.71 -10.88 1.66
CA LYS A 41 0.04 -10.70 2.96
C LYS A 41 -0.29 -9.23 3.21
N LEU A 42 0.62 -8.33 2.88
CA LEU A 42 0.42 -6.88 2.98
C LEU A 42 -0.71 -6.42 2.05
N VAL A 43 -0.68 -6.85 0.79
CA VAL A 43 -1.74 -6.53 -0.19
C VAL A 43 -3.11 -7.04 0.29
N ALA A 44 -3.19 -8.28 0.76
CA ALA A 44 -4.44 -8.84 1.29
C ALA A 44 -4.96 -8.02 2.46
N ARG A 45 -4.09 -7.64 3.41
CA ARG A 45 -4.49 -6.83 4.57
C ARG A 45 -5.05 -5.46 4.15
N VAL A 46 -4.37 -4.77 3.24
CA VAL A 46 -4.82 -3.48 2.70
C VAL A 46 -6.16 -3.62 1.98
N LYS A 47 -6.31 -4.66 1.15
CA LYS A 47 -7.57 -4.94 0.45
C LYS A 47 -8.73 -5.19 1.41
N THR A 48 -8.54 -6.01 2.44
CA THR A 48 -9.55 -6.22 3.49
C THR A 48 -9.94 -4.90 4.16
N MET A 49 -8.96 -4.06 4.53
CA MET A 49 -9.22 -2.75 5.15
C MET A 49 -9.93 -1.76 4.22
N ALA A 50 -9.81 -1.95 2.90
CA ALA A 50 -10.44 -1.13 1.88
C ALA A 50 -11.74 -1.72 1.31
N HIS A 51 -12.20 -2.87 1.82
CA HIS A 51 -13.34 -3.63 1.28
C HIS A 51 -13.18 -3.99 -0.21
N LEU A 52 -11.96 -4.38 -0.60
CA LEU A 52 -11.59 -4.83 -1.94
C LEU A 52 -11.52 -6.35 -2.02
N ASP A 53 -11.63 -6.90 -3.23
CA ASP A 53 -11.58 -8.35 -3.46
C ASP A 53 -10.15 -8.87 -3.34
N THR A 54 -9.91 -9.67 -2.29
CA THR A 54 -8.62 -10.30 -2.01
C THR A 54 -8.26 -11.41 -2.99
N SER A 55 -9.24 -12.04 -3.64
CA SER A 55 -9.02 -13.13 -4.60
C SER A 55 -8.57 -12.63 -5.98
N GLN A 56 -8.91 -11.39 -6.35
CA GLN A 56 -8.57 -10.81 -7.66
C GLN A 56 -7.27 -10.02 -7.63
N THR A 57 -6.20 -10.51 -8.25
CA THR A 57 -4.88 -9.83 -8.29
C THR A 57 -4.54 -9.18 -9.62
N ASN A 58 -5.30 -9.48 -10.68
CA ASN A 58 -4.90 -9.19 -12.06
C ASN A 58 -5.57 -7.95 -12.65
N ILE A 59 -6.33 -7.21 -11.84
CA ILE A 59 -6.99 -5.96 -12.25
C ILE A 59 -6.75 -4.86 -11.21
N PRO A 60 -6.63 -3.59 -11.64
CA PRO A 60 -6.63 -2.46 -10.71
C PRO A 60 -7.94 -2.41 -9.91
N GLN A 61 -7.84 -2.12 -8.61
CA GLN A 61 -8.99 -1.96 -7.73
C GLN A 61 -8.91 -0.63 -6.99
N LYS A 62 -10.06 0.02 -6.77
CA LYS A 62 -10.19 1.25 -5.99
C LYS A 62 -11.40 1.17 -5.08
N ARG A 63 -11.32 1.77 -3.89
CA ARG A 63 -12.49 1.89 -3.02
C ARG A 63 -13.59 2.66 -3.77
N PRO A 64 -14.85 2.21 -3.76
CA PRO A 64 -15.97 3.01 -4.25
C PRO A 64 -16.04 4.32 -3.46
N HIS A 65 -16.11 5.46 -4.14
CA HIS A 65 -16.42 6.71 -3.46
C HIS A 65 -17.90 6.69 -3.10
N PRO A 66 -18.29 6.93 -1.84
CA PRO A 66 -19.71 7.08 -1.53
C PRO A 66 -20.25 8.22 -2.40
N GLN A 67 -21.20 7.91 -3.27
CA GLN A 67 -21.94 8.95 -3.99
C GLN A 67 -22.64 9.77 -2.89
N LYS A 68 -22.30 11.05 -2.79
CA LYS A 68 -23.03 11.97 -1.92
C LYS A 68 -24.48 11.93 -2.41
N LEU A 69 -25.41 11.50 -1.54
CA LEU A 69 -26.81 11.88 -1.66
C LEU A 69 -26.94 13.40 -1.49
#